data_AF-A0A2D9LY29-F1
#
_entry.id   AF-A0A2D9LY29-F1
#
_cell.length_a   1.000
_cell.length_b   1.000
_cell.length_c   1.000
_cell.angle_alpha   90.00
_cell.angle_beta   90.00
_cell.angle_gamma   90.00
#
_symmetry.space_group_name_H-M   'P 1'
#
loop_
_entity.id
_entity.type
_entity.pdbx_description
1 polymer ?
#
loop_
_entity_poly.entity_id
_entity_poly.type
_entity_poly.pdbx_seq_one_letter_code
_entity_poly.pdbx_strand_id
1 'polypeptide(L)'
;MIIVSDNTATDLIFDRVGKEFLNSTITEMGLSNTRIPMTTRELLYSIVGLDPTDESVSYEQASRMLHDQQLVLNADGFQEDKSDVSSPSDMSKVLELIHSGGFLSDQSSEAVLNILLRQQLNNVIPLLLPSGTKSAHKTGSYHGVRCDVGIVYGESGPYTVAIMAKGASGISLETDLSLARVSRVIYDEFNPNV
;
A
#
# COMPACT_ATOMS: atom_id res chain seq x y z
N MET A 1 -10.51 -4.60 4.29
CA MET A 1 -9.15 -4.04 4.33
C MET A 1 -8.37 -4.31 3.04
N ILE A 2 -7.74 -5.48 2.83
CA ILE A 2 -6.73 -5.67 1.75
C ILE A 2 -7.32 -5.73 0.32
N ILE A 3 -8.25 -6.66 0.06
CA ILE A 3 -8.73 -7.01 -1.30
C ILE A 3 -9.33 -5.82 -2.07
N VAL A 4 -10.07 -4.97 -1.35
CA VAL A 4 -10.80 -3.81 -1.92
C VAL A 4 -10.34 -2.46 -1.34
N SER A 5 -9.26 -2.46 -0.55
CA SER A 5 -8.74 -1.25 0.12
C SER A 5 -9.76 -0.53 1.03
N ASP A 6 -10.57 -1.28 1.78
CA ASP A 6 -11.60 -0.74 2.68
C ASP A 6 -10.99 -0.09 3.94
N ASN A 7 -11.11 1.24 4.04
CA ASN A 7 -10.57 2.07 5.11
C ASN A 7 -11.27 1.85 6.47
N THR A 8 -12.59 1.66 6.48
CA THR A 8 -13.33 1.40 7.72
C THR A 8 -12.86 0.10 8.36
N ALA A 9 -12.70 -0.95 7.55
CA ALA A 9 -12.15 -2.21 8.02
C ALA A 9 -10.69 -2.11 8.44
N THR A 10 -9.89 -1.23 7.81
CA THR A 10 -8.51 -0.94 8.24
C THR A 10 -8.49 -0.40 9.66
N ASP A 11 -9.28 0.64 9.94
CA ASP A 11 -9.28 1.29 11.24
C ASP A 11 -9.84 0.38 12.35
N LEU A 12 -10.89 -0.41 12.06
CA LEU A 12 -11.38 -1.40 13.02
C LEU A 12 -10.30 -2.43 13.42
N ILE A 13 -9.44 -2.82 12.47
CA ILE A 13 -8.30 -3.72 12.75
C ILE A 13 -7.21 -2.96 13.50
N PHE A 14 -6.91 -1.72 13.11
CA PHE A 14 -5.94 -0.87 13.78
C PHE A 14 -6.30 -0.68 15.25
N ASP A 15 -7.55 -0.33 15.56
CA ASP A 15 -8.06 -0.16 16.92
C ASP A 15 -8.02 -1.46 17.72
N ARG A 16 -8.28 -2.59 17.06
CA ARG A 16 -8.26 -3.91 17.70
C ARG A 16 -6.86 -4.40 18.04
N VAL A 17 -5.87 -4.09 17.20
CA VAL A 17 -4.46 -4.48 17.36
C VAL A 17 -3.72 -3.50 18.28
N GLY A 18 -3.98 -2.21 18.12
CA GLY A 18 -3.37 -1.13 18.86
C GLY A 18 -2.04 -0.64 18.27
N LYS A 19 -1.84 0.68 18.36
CA LYS A 19 -0.66 1.39 17.83
C LYS A 19 0.66 0.91 18.44
N GLU A 20 0.68 0.59 19.73
CA GLU A 20 1.88 0.10 20.42
C GLU A 20 2.35 -1.25 19.85
N PHE A 21 1.41 -2.18 19.65
CA PHE A 21 1.71 -3.47 19.07
C PHE A 21 2.21 -3.31 17.63
N LEU A 22 1.53 -2.50 16.82
CA LEU A 22 1.93 -2.19 15.45
C LEU A 22 3.38 -1.66 15.40
N ASN A 23 3.72 -0.69 16.26
CA ASN A 23 5.06 -0.12 16.35
C ASN A 23 6.12 -1.14 16.81
N SER A 24 5.76 -2.04 17.73
CA SER A 24 6.63 -3.15 18.13
C SER A 24 6.91 -4.06 16.94
N THR A 25 5.87 -4.46 16.19
CA THR A 25 6.03 -5.32 15.02
C THR A 25 6.87 -4.65 13.92
N ILE A 26 6.68 -3.35 13.65
CA ILE A 26 7.51 -2.58 12.70
C ILE A 26 8.99 -2.62 13.13
N THR A 27 9.25 -2.48 14.43
CA THR A 27 10.59 -2.52 15.00
C THR A 27 11.20 -3.92 14.94
N GLU A 28 10.44 -4.96 15.28
CA GLU A 28 10.85 -6.37 15.23
C GLU A 28 11.17 -6.84 13.81
N MET A 29 10.39 -6.38 12.83
CA MET A 29 10.68 -6.59 11.40
C MET A 29 11.89 -5.78 10.92
N GLY A 30 12.38 -4.82 11.72
CA GLY A 30 13.50 -3.94 11.40
C GLY A 30 13.23 -3.04 10.20
N LEU A 31 12.03 -2.43 10.15
CA LEU A 31 11.61 -1.51 9.09
C LEU A 31 12.00 -0.07 9.46
N SER A 32 13.25 0.30 9.23
CA SER A 32 13.81 1.56 9.73
C SER A 32 13.27 2.82 9.05
N ASN A 33 12.58 2.68 7.92
CA ASN A 33 12.02 3.79 7.15
C ASN A 33 10.49 3.83 7.19
N THR A 34 9.86 2.97 8.02
CA THR A 34 8.40 2.84 8.10
C THR A 34 7.88 3.43 9.40
N ARG A 35 6.87 4.30 9.30
CA ARG A 35 6.16 4.88 10.44
C ARG A 35 4.68 4.96 10.11
N ILE A 36 3.84 4.63 11.09
CA ILE A 36 2.38 4.68 10.97
C ILE A 36 1.80 5.42 12.19
N PRO A 37 2.02 6.75 12.28
CA PRO A 37 1.52 7.54 13.39
C PRO A 37 -0.01 7.73 13.37
N MET A 38 -0.67 7.52 12.24
CA MET A 38 -2.09 7.83 12.05
C MET A 38 -2.89 6.58 11.66
N THR A 39 -4.18 6.62 11.97
CA THR A 39 -5.21 5.79 11.36
C THR A 39 -5.54 6.31 9.96
N THR A 40 -6.27 5.52 9.18
CA THR A 40 -6.73 5.95 7.85
C THR A 40 -7.66 7.16 7.97
N ARG A 41 -8.50 7.19 9.03
CA ARG A 41 -9.40 8.30 9.32
C ARG A 41 -8.62 9.57 9.64
N GLU A 42 -7.67 9.52 10.58
CA GLU A 42 -6.82 10.67 10.93
C GLU A 42 -6.08 11.21 9.71
N LEU A 43 -5.46 10.32 8.92
CA LEU A 43 -4.74 10.70 7.71
C LEU A 43 -5.66 11.42 6.71
N LEU A 44 -6.75 10.78 6.30
CA LEU A 44 -7.64 11.32 5.27
C LEU A 44 -8.39 12.56 5.74
N TYR A 45 -8.76 12.64 7.01
CA TYR A 45 -9.54 13.77 7.53
C TYR A 45 -8.66 14.99 7.68
N SER A 46 -7.40 14.81 8.12
CA SER A 46 -6.45 15.91 8.27
C SER A 46 -6.30 16.71 6.96
N ILE A 47 -6.19 16.02 5.81
CA ILE A 47 -5.95 16.67 4.51
C ILE A 47 -7.17 17.33 3.89
N VAL A 48 -8.36 17.11 4.43
CA VAL A 48 -9.58 17.85 4.04
C VAL A 48 -10.09 18.75 5.16
N GLY A 49 -9.32 18.89 6.26
CA GLY A 49 -9.66 19.76 7.38
C GLY A 49 -10.83 19.27 8.24
N LEU A 50 -11.09 17.97 8.27
CA LEU A 50 -12.09 17.35 9.14
C LEU A 50 -11.46 16.90 10.46
N ASP A 51 -12.26 16.92 11.53
CA ASP A 51 -11.85 16.40 12.84
C ASP A 51 -12.09 14.88 12.89
N PRO A 52 -11.06 14.04 13.03
CA PRO A 52 -11.22 12.59 13.10
C PRO A 52 -11.97 12.12 14.36
N THR A 53 -12.07 12.94 15.40
CA THR A 53 -12.80 12.61 16.63
C THR A 53 -14.30 12.94 16.55
N ASP A 54 -14.72 13.67 15.54
CA ASP A 54 -16.13 13.99 15.32
C ASP A 54 -16.86 12.79 14.72
N GLU A 55 -17.66 12.10 15.54
CA GLU A 55 -18.47 10.94 15.13
C GLU A 55 -19.55 11.28 14.10
N SER A 56 -19.92 12.56 13.95
CA SER A 56 -20.91 12.98 12.94
C SER A 56 -20.35 12.98 11.52
N VAL A 57 -19.02 12.96 11.38
CA VAL A 57 -18.34 12.99 10.09
C VAL A 57 -18.07 11.57 9.59
N SER A 58 -18.46 11.30 8.36
CA SER A 58 -18.32 9.98 7.72
C SER A 58 -17.18 9.94 6.70
N TYR A 59 -16.67 8.73 6.43
CA TYR A 59 -15.70 8.50 5.35
C TYR A 59 -16.21 8.97 3.98
N GLU A 60 -17.51 8.92 3.76
CA GLU A 60 -18.14 9.39 2.53
C GLU A 60 -18.06 10.93 2.39
N GLN A 61 -18.13 11.67 3.49
CA GLN A 61 -17.92 13.12 3.48
C GLN A 61 -16.47 13.45 3.12
N ALA A 62 -15.49 12.82 3.78
CA ALA A 62 -14.08 13.00 3.44
C ALA A 62 -13.79 12.62 1.99
N SER A 63 -14.35 11.51 1.50
CA SER A 63 -14.21 11.06 0.11
C SER A 63 -14.76 12.07 -0.89
N ARG A 64 -15.90 12.71 -0.61
CA ARG A 64 -16.46 13.80 -1.44
C ARG A 64 -15.52 15.01 -1.48
N MET A 65 -15.01 15.44 -0.33
CA MET A 65 -14.08 16.57 -0.25
C MET A 65 -12.76 16.30 -1.00
N LEU A 66 -12.25 15.07 -0.92
CA LEU A 66 -11.07 14.63 -1.67
C LEU A 66 -11.33 14.64 -3.19
N HIS A 67 -12.49 14.15 -3.61
CA HIS A 67 -12.92 14.18 -5.02
C HIS A 67 -12.98 15.62 -5.54
N ASP A 68 -13.54 16.53 -4.73
CA ASP A 68 -13.70 17.95 -5.07
C ASP A 68 -12.41 18.77 -4.86
N GLN A 69 -11.28 18.13 -4.55
CA GLN A 69 -9.98 18.75 -4.32
C GLN A 69 -9.99 19.82 -3.21
N GLN A 70 -10.85 19.66 -2.20
CA GLN A 70 -10.93 20.54 -1.02
C GLN A 70 -9.82 20.19 -0.03
N LEU A 71 -8.58 20.50 -0.42
CA LEU A 71 -7.38 20.07 0.30
C LEU A 71 -6.80 21.14 1.21
N VAL A 72 -6.33 20.72 2.38
CA VAL A 72 -5.52 21.50 3.32
C VAL A 72 -4.07 21.07 3.13
N LEU A 73 -3.37 21.71 2.18
CA LEU A 73 -2.03 21.28 1.74
C LEU A 73 -0.94 21.35 2.84
N ASN A 74 -1.17 22.11 3.90
CA ASN A 74 -0.28 22.19 5.05
C ASN A 74 -0.67 21.26 6.21
N ALA A 75 -1.67 20.39 6.04
CA ALA A 75 -2.09 19.43 7.05
C ALA A 75 -1.01 18.38 7.33
N ASP A 76 -1.07 17.80 8.53
CA ASP A 76 -0.10 16.81 8.99
C ASP A 76 -0.05 15.57 8.08
N GLY A 77 -1.16 15.17 7.46
CA GLY A 77 -1.20 14.06 6.51
C GLY A 77 -0.34 14.23 5.25
N PHE A 78 0.12 15.46 4.94
CA PHE A 78 1.07 15.72 3.85
C PHE A 78 2.54 15.84 4.31
N GLN A 79 2.80 15.82 5.62
CA GLN A 79 4.14 16.03 6.17
C GLN A 79 4.79 14.68 6.48
N GLU A 80 5.89 14.32 5.80
CA GLU A 80 6.56 13.01 5.94
C GLU A 80 7.07 12.72 7.37
N ASP A 81 7.29 13.75 8.19
CA ASP A 81 7.69 13.63 9.60
C ASP A 81 6.53 13.37 10.56
N LYS A 82 5.28 13.60 10.11
CA LYS A 82 4.06 13.44 10.91
C LYS A 82 3.08 12.40 10.37
N SER A 83 3.15 12.09 9.08
CA SER A 83 2.25 11.20 8.36
C SER A 83 2.77 9.76 8.30
N ASP A 84 1.95 8.88 7.75
CA ASP A 84 2.31 7.50 7.45
C ASP A 84 3.30 7.45 6.28
N VAL A 85 4.45 6.83 6.50
CA VAL A 85 5.53 6.73 5.51
C VAL A 85 6.15 5.35 5.50
N SER A 86 6.70 4.97 4.35
CA SER A 86 7.53 3.78 4.20
C SER A 86 8.51 3.97 3.03
N SER A 87 9.30 2.94 2.73
CA SER A 87 10.25 2.91 1.61
C SER A 87 10.07 1.64 0.78
N PRO A 88 10.49 1.64 -0.51
CA PRO A 88 10.48 0.42 -1.32
C PRO A 88 11.24 -0.74 -0.68
N SER A 89 12.39 -0.48 -0.05
CA SER A 89 13.19 -1.51 0.62
C SER A 89 12.47 -2.13 1.82
N ASP A 90 11.80 -1.32 2.64
CA ASP A 90 11.04 -1.83 3.79
C ASP A 90 9.84 -2.66 3.33
N MET A 91 9.15 -2.22 2.27
CA MET A 91 8.01 -2.95 1.72
C MET A 91 8.42 -4.28 1.09
N SER A 92 9.53 -4.33 0.34
CA SER A 92 10.10 -5.58 -0.15
C SER A 92 10.47 -6.52 1.02
N LYS A 93 11.04 -6.00 2.11
CA LYS A 93 11.37 -6.78 3.30
C LYS A 93 10.14 -7.38 3.98
N VAL A 94 9.05 -6.62 4.11
CA VAL A 94 7.77 -7.15 4.64
C VAL A 94 7.29 -8.33 3.81
N LEU A 95 7.31 -8.18 2.48
CA LEU A 95 6.88 -9.23 1.56
C LEU A 95 7.78 -10.47 1.62
N GLU A 96 9.10 -10.28 1.76
CA GLU A 96 10.06 -11.36 1.98
C GLU A 96 9.73 -12.12 3.28
N LEU A 97 9.52 -11.42 4.40
CA LEU A 97 9.17 -12.04 5.69
C LEU A 97 7.85 -12.82 5.63
N ILE A 98 6.87 -12.32 4.88
CA ILE A 98 5.60 -13.03 4.66
C ILE A 98 5.84 -14.30 3.83
N HIS A 99 6.67 -14.24 2.79
CA HIS A 99 6.90 -15.34 1.85
C HIS A 99 7.87 -16.42 2.37
N SER A 100 8.97 -16.04 3.02
CA SER A 100 10.04 -16.96 3.44
C SER A 100 9.70 -17.75 4.70
N GLY A 101 8.64 -17.37 5.42
CA GLY A 101 8.31 -17.93 6.73
C GLY A 101 9.26 -17.45 7.83
N GLY A 102 9.00 -17.89 9.07
CA GLY A 102 9.82 -17.60 10.24
C GLY A 102 9.39 -16.38 11.07
N PHE A 103 8.80 -15.36 10.44
CA PHE A 103 8.16 -14.26 11.17
C PHE A 103 6.70 -14.56 11.49
N LEU A 104 5.96 -15.08 10.50
CA LEU A 104 4.61 -15.59 10.66
C LEU A 104 4.62 -17.12 10.74
N SER A 105 3.56 -17.70 11.31
CA SER A 105 3.31 -19.14 11.12
C SER A 105 2.99 -19.42 9.65
N ASP A 106 3.32 -20.63 9.17
CA ASP A 106 3.05 -21.04 7.78
C ASP A 106 1.58 -20.82 7.39
N GLN A 107 0.66 -21.14 8.29
CA GLN A 107 -0.78 -20.91 8.10
C GLN A 107 -1.12 -19.41 7.93
N SER A 108 -0.46 -18.53 8.68
CA SER A 108 -0.68 -17.08 8.60
C SER A 108 -0.07 -16.50 7.33
N SER A 109 1.15 -16.93 6.96
CA SER A 109 1.79 -16.59 5.69
C SER A 109 0.91 -16.97 4.50
N GLU A 110 0.42 -18.22 4.48
CA GLU A 110 -0.49 -18.70 3.43
C GLU A 110 -1.79 -17.87 3.39
N ALA A 111 -2.38 -17.57 4.55
CA ALA A 111 -3.61 -16.77 4.61
C ALA A 111 -3.40 -15.35 4.04
N VAL A 112 -2.31 -14.67 4.42
CA VAL A 112 -2.00 -13.32 3.92
C VAL A 112 -1.72 -13.33 2.42
N LEU A 113 -0.92 -14.28 1.93
CA LEU A 113 -0.63 -14.42 0.50
C LEU A 113 -1.91 -14.70 -0.30
N ASN A 114 -2.77 -15.58 0.19
CA ASN A 114 -4.06 -15.88 -0.46
C ASN A 114 -5.00 -14.67 -0.51
N ILE A 115 -4.94 -13.78 0.48
CA ILE A 115 -5.69 -12.51 0.47
C ILE A 115 -5.09 -11.55 -0.56
N LEU A 116 -3.77 -11.39 -0.58
CA LEU A 116 -3.05 -10.51 -1.52
C LEU A 116 -3.23 -10.95 -2.98
N LEU A 117 -3.26 -12.25 -3.25
CA LEU A 117 -3.53 -12.83 -4.57
C LEU A 117 -4.94 -12.53 -5.10
N ARG A 118 -5.86 -12.10 -4.23
CA ARG A 118 -7.25 -11.77 -4.59
C ARG A 118 -7.48 -10.27 -4.76
N GLN A 119 -6.41 -9.46 -4.74
CA GLN A 119 -6.48 -8.02 -5.00
C GLN A 119 -7.27 -7.73 -6.29
N GLN A 120 -8.15 -6.74 -6.23
CA GLN A 120 -9.00 -6.37 -7.38
C GLN A 120 -8.44 -5.18 -8.16
N LEU A 121 -7.61 -4.34 -7.52
CA LEU A 121 -6.99 -3.19 -8.15
C LEU A 121 -5.69 -3.60 -8.86
N ASN A 122 -5.81 -3.90 -10.16
CA ASN A 122 -4.76 -4.53 -10.98
C ASN A 122 -4.16 -3.56 -12.03
N ASN A 123 -4.13 -2.27 -11.73
CA ASN A 123 -3.76 -1.19 -12.64
C ASN A 123 -2.24 -0.88 -12.69
N VAL A 124 -1.43 -1.44 -11.79
CA VAL A 124 0.03 -1.17 -11.75
C VAL A 124 0.85 -2.44 -11.95
N ILE A 125 1.15 -3.22 -10.90
CA ILE A 125 2.06 -4.36 -11.00
C ILE A 125 1.58 -5.36 -12.07
N PRO A 126 0.34 -5.88 -12.02
CA PRO A 126 -0.09 -6.93 -12.94
C PRO A 126 -0.45 -6.44 -14.34
N LEU A 127 -0.64 -5.14 -14.56
CA LEU A 127 -1.31 -4.62 -15.76
C LEU A 127 -0.62 -5.02 -17.08
N LEU A 128 0.72 -5.05 -17.10
CA LEU A 128 1.51 -5.34 -18.31
C LEU A 128 2.32 -6.63 -18.23
N LEU A 129 2.12 -7.43 -17.16
CA LEU A 129 2.75 -8.74 -17.05
C LEU A 129 2.14 -9.74 -18.05
N PRO A 130 2.87 -10.80 -18.42
CA PRO A 130 2.30 -11.87 -19.23
C PRO A 130 0.99 -12.42 -18.67
N SER A 131 0.10 -12.86 -19.56
CA SER A 131 -1.19 -13.41 -19.16
C SER A 131 -1.00 -14.63 -18.26
N GLY A 132 -1.67 -14.63 -17.11
CA GLY A 132 -1.61 -15.72 -16.14
C GLY A 132 -0.48 -15.59 -15.11
N THR A 133 0.40 -14.58 -15.22
CA THR A 133 1.35 -14.25 -14.15
C THR A 133 0.59 -13.86 -12.90
N LYS A 134 0.83 -14.58 -11.80
CA LYS A 134 0.20 -14.29 -10.50
C LYS A 134 0.99 -13.20 -9.78
N SER A 135 0.28 -12.29 -9.13
CA SER A 135 0.85 -11.29 -8.24
C SER A 135 0.08 -11.26 -6.92
N ALA A 136 0.78 -11.43 -5.80
CA ALA A 136 0.25 -11.18 -4.47
C ALA A 136 0.63 -9.74 -4.08
N HIS A 137 -0.27 -8.78 -4.23
CA HIS A 137 0.10 -7.36 -4.15
C HIS A 137 -0.95 -6.48 -3.48
N LYS A 138 -0.53 -5.26 -3.14
CA LYS A 138 -1.37 -4.21 -2.57
C LYS A 138 -1.02 -2.86 -3.17
N THR A 139 -2.06 -2.24 -3.74
CA THR A 139 -2.02 -0.86 -4.22
C THR A 139 -2.12 0.15 -3.07
N GLY A 140 -1.55 1.33 -3.28
CA GLY A 140 -1.68 2.50 -2.42
C GLY A 140 -1.95 3.74 -3.27
N SER A 141 -2.85 4.59 -2.80
CA SER A 141 -3.29 5.75 -3.58
C SER A 141 -3.67 6.89 -2.66
N TYR A 142 -2.98 8.00 -2.82
CA TYR A 142 -3.15 9.21 -2.03
C TYR A 142 -2.87 10.43 -2.91
N HIS A 143 -3.24 11.64 -2.47
CA HIS A 143 -3.03 12.82 -3.29
C HIS A 143 -1.54 13.00 -3.62
N GLY A 144 -1.21 13.00 -4.92
CA GLY A 144 0.17 13.10 -5.40
C GLY A 144 1.03 11.84 -5.20
N VAL A 145 0.47 10.74 -4.68
CA VAL A 145 1.20 9.51 -4.35
C VAL A 145 0.51 8.30 -4.94
N ARG A 146 1.29 7.45 -5.63
CA ARG A 146 0.83 6.19 -6.22
C ARG A 146 1.82 5.09 -5.86
N CYS A 147 1.32 3.99 -5.32
CA CYS A 147 2.13 2.86 -4.95
C CYS A 147 1.47 1.54 -5.37
N ASP A 148 2.29 0.54 -5.65
CA ASP A 148 1.88 -0.87 -5.68
C ASP A 148 3.08 -1.72 -5.27
N VAL A 149 2.88 -2.61 -4.31
CA VAL A 149 3.93 -3.47 -3.76
C VAL A 149 3.43 -4.91 -3.70
N GLY A 150 4.27 -5.88 -4.02
CA GLY A 150 3.85 -7.28 -4.01
C GLY A 150 4.93 -8.28 -4.37
N ILE A 151 4.53 -9.56 -4.35
CA ILE A 151 5.31 -10.69 -4.83
C ILE A 151 4.76 -11.07 -6.20
N VAL A 152 5.62 -11.10 -7.20
CA VAL A 152 5.27 -11.58 -8.55
C VAL A 152 5.84 -12.98 -8.72
N TYR A 153 4.99 -13.92 -9.14
CA TYR A 153 5.37 -15.29 -9.43
C TYR A 153 5.75 -15.41 -10.91
N GLY A 154 6.98 -15.01 -11.22
CA GLY A 154 7.57 -15.12 -12.56
C GLY A 154 7.98 -16.56 -12.91
N GLU A 155 8.40 -16.77 -14.16
CA GLU A 155 8.81 -18.09 -14.65
C GLU A 155 10.13 -18.56 -14.01
N SER A 156 11.02 -17.62 -13.70
CA SER A 156 12.30 -17.90 -13.03
C SER A 156 12.17 -18.02 -11.51
N GLY A 157 10.97 -17.82 -10.95
CA GLY A 157 10.69 -17.87 -9.53
C GLY A 157 10.00 -16.61 -8.99
N PRO A 158 9.58 -16.63 -7.72
CA PRO A 158 8.97 -15.47 -7.08
C PRO A 158 10.00 -14.39 -6.78
N TYR A 159 9.62 -13.13 -6.96
CA TYR A 159 10.42 -11.96 -6.55
C TYR A 159 9.52 -10.90 -5.91
N THR A 160 10.09 -10.11 -4.99
CA THR A 160 9.41 -8.95 -4.41
C THR A 160 9.63 -7.71 -5.27
N VAL A 161 8.61 -6.86 -5.35
CA VAL A 161 8.68 -5.58 -6.05
C VAL A 161 7.88 -4.54 -5.28
N ALA A 162 8.48 -3.37 -5.12
CA ALA A 162 7.82 -2.21 -4.50
C ALA A 162 8.02 -0.98 -5.37
N ILE A 163 6.92 -0.49 -5.95
CA ILE A 163 6.92 0.69 -6.82
C ILE A 163 6.17 1.79 -6.07
N MET A 164 6.87 2.87 -5.76
CA MET A 164 6.32 4.01 -5.00
C MET A 164 6.70 5.30 -5.71
N ALA A 165 5.69 6.10 -6.07
CA ALA A 165 5.85 7.38 -6.74
C ALA A 165 5.22 8.49 -5.92
N LYS A 166 5.91 9.63 -5.83
CA LYS A 166 5.45 10.86 -5.19
C LYS A 166 5.58 12.04 -6.14
N GLY A 167 4.77 13.08 -5.93
CA GLY A 167 4.65 14.21 -6.85
C GLY A 167 3.97 13.83 -8.17
N ALA A 168 3.19 12.74 -8.19
CA ALA A 168 2.40 12.35 -9.33
C ALA A 168 1.33 13.41 -9.59
N SER A 169 1.41 14.08 -10.73
CA SER A 169 0.45 15.09 -11.17
C SER A 169 -0.17 14.66 -12.50
N GLY A 170 -1.37 15.15 -12.79
CA GLY A 170 -2.08 14.83 -14.03
C GLY A 170 -3.02 13.62 -13.90
N ILE A 171 -3.22 12.92 -15.01
CA ILE A 171 -4.24 11.86 -15.12
C ILE A 171 -3.73 10.59 -14.43
N SER A 172 -4.47 10.10 -13.43
CA SER A 172 -4.11 8.90 -12.65
C SER A 172 -3.76 7.70 -13.54
N LEU A 173 -4.52 7.48 -14.62
CA LEU A 173 -4.29 6.39 -15.57
C LEU A 173 -2.91 6.44 -16.24
N GLU A 174 -2.41 7.64 -16.59
CA GLU A 174 -1.09 7.79 -17.21
C GLU A 174 0.04 7.49 -16.22
N THR A 175 -0.16 7.87 -14.96
CA THR A 175 0.77 7.53 -13.87
C THR A 175 0.78 6.03 -13.67
N ASP A 176 -0.39 5.40 -13.51
CA ASP A 176 -0.50 3.96 -13.30
C ASP A 176 0.12 3.16 -14.45
N LEU A 177 -0.12 3.56 -15.71
CA LEU A 177 0.50 2.95 -16.87
C LEU A 177 2.03 3.11 -16.88
N SER A 178 2.54 4.25 -16.45
CA SER A 178 3.99 4.47 -16.33
C SER A 178 4.61 3.56 -15.27
N LEU A 179 3.95 3.39 -14.13
CA LEU A 179 4.38 2.46 -13.09
C LEU A 179 4.25 0.99 -13.54
N ALA A 180 3.22 0.66 -14.32
CA ALA A 180 3.07 -0.67 -14.91
C ALA A 180 4.20 -0.99 -15.90
N ARG A 181 4.69 0.00 -16.66
CA ARG A 181 5.88 -0.16 -17.52
C ARG A 181 7.14 -0.43 -16.70
N VAL A 182 7.28 0.22 -15.55
CA VAL A 182 8.38 -0.08 -14.60
C VAL A 182 8.26 -1.53 -14.10
N SER A 183 7.06 -1.96 -13.69
CA SER A 183 6.79 -3.35 -13.29
C SER A 183 7.19 -4.33 -14.40
N ARG A 184 6.85 -4.03 -15.66
CA ARG A 184 7.21 -4.85 -16.81
C ARG A 184 8.72 -4.97 -17.03
N VAL A 185 9.46 -3.86 -16.96
CA VAL A 185 10.93 -3.89 -17.10
C VAL A 185 11.57 -4.73 -16.01
N ILE A 186 11.07 -4.62 -14.77
CA ILE A 186 11.54 -5.45 -13.65
C ILE A 186 11.25 -6.93 -13.95
N TYR A 187 10.03 -7.26 -14.41
CA TYR A 187 9.69 -8.63 -14.78
C TYR A 187 10.64 -9.20 -15.83
N ASP A 188 10.90 -8.46 -16.90
CA ASP A 188 11.77 -8.91 -17.99
C ASP A 188 13.21 -9.13 -17.50
N GLU A 189 13.72 -8.29 -16.59
CA GLU A 189 15.05 -8.44 -15.98
C GLU A 189 15.17 -9.72 -15.13
N PHE A 190 14.14 -10.04 -14.34
CA PHE A 190 14.09 -11.27 -13.54
C PHE A 190 13.73 -12.51 -14.37
N ASN A 191 13.29 -12.35 -15.62
CA ASN A 191 12.87 -13.43 -16.52
C ASN A 191 13.49 -13.27 -17.94
N PRO A 192 14.83 -13.22 -18.07
CA PRO A 192 15.51 -12.83 -19.32
C PRO A 192 15.42 -13.85 -20.46
N ASN A 193 14.87 -15.05 -20.20
CA ASN A 193 14.80 -16.16 -21.15
C ASN A 193 13.36 -16.49 -21.59
N VAL A 194 12.42 -15.58 -21.37
CA VAL A 194 11.00 -15.69 -21.74
C VAL A 194 10.71 -14.85 -22.98
#